data_AF-A0A1E7HY76-F1
#
_entry.id   AF-A0A1E7HY76-F1
#
_cell.length_a   1.000
_cell.length_b   1.000
_cell.length_c   1.000
_cell.angle_alpha   90.00
_cell.angle_beta   90.00
_cell.angle_gamma   90.00
#
_symmetry.space_group_name_H-M   'P 1'
#
loop_
_entity.id
_entity.type
_entity.pdbx_description
1 polymer ?
#
loop_
_entity_poly.entity_id
_entity_poly.type
_entity_poly.pdbx_seq_one_letter_code
_entity_poly.pdbx_strand_id
1 'polypeptide(L)'
;MGAAVKVTPATATDQAQDNLEEVQLLFVQNSDDVVLEKGKMTLKGISPTTIFFSDRPKRIAGHMATEEFVVDWKEGKGKNSFVDDPPNSTLSIFGKDEIVDIVMELKNPRLKGNDLIYDISVLEEDHPITSGPCSLFIDPVGRPLSPTSVAGVHRRHRRRARRRHEVIR
;
A
#
# COMPACT_ATOMS: atom_id res chain seq x y z
N MET A 1 -25.49 63.78 -30.93
CA MET A 1 -24.17 63.62 -30.30
C MET A 1 -24.42 63.00 -28.93
N GLY A 2 -24.06 61.78 -28.57
CA GLY A 2 -23.21 60.75 -29.14
C GLY A 2 -22.58 60.01 -27.95
N ALA A 3 -22.91 58.72 -27.79
CA ALA A 3 -22.17 57.63 -27.11
C ALA A 3 -21.67 57.83 -25.65
N ALA A 4 -21.33 56.82 -24.86
CA ALA A 4 -21.69 55.42 -24.71
C ALA A 4 -21.01 54.97 -23.38
N VAL A 5 -21.66 54.02 -22.71
CA VAL A 5 -21.25 53.17 -21.58
C VAL A 5 -19.74 53.13 -21.28
N LYS A 6 -19.33 53.54 -20.07
CA LYS A 6 -18.06 53.07 -19.47
C LYS A 6 -18.31 51.72 -18.79
N VAL A 7 -17.88 50.67 -19.47
CA VAL A 7 -17.78 49.31 -18.95
C VAL A 7 -16.84 49.32 -17.75
N THR A 8 -17.36 48.98 -16.57
CA THR A 8 -16.53 48.58 -15.44
C THR A 8 -16.13 47.11 -15.69
N PRO A 9 -14.85 46.75 -15.70
CA PRO A 9 -14.47 45.37 -15.88
C PRO A 9 -14.92 44.57 -14.66
N ALA A 10 -15.67 43.51 -14.91
CA ALA A 10 -15.90 42.45 -13.94
C ALA A 10 -14.54 41.79 -13.65
N THR A 11 -13.98 42.04 -12.47
CA THR A 11 -12.87 41.22 -11.98
C THR A 11 -13.48 39.93 -11.45
N ALA A 12 -13.41 38.88 -12.28
CA ALA A 12 -13.72 37.53 -11.89
C ALA A 12 -13.00 37.19 -10.58
N THR A 13 -13.79 36.85 -9.56
CA THR A 13 -13.32 36.11 -8.40
C THR A 13 -12.90 34.74 -8.88
N ASP A 14 -11.62 34.58 -9.23
CA ASP A 14 -11.00 33.27 -9.36
C ASP A 14 -10.80 32.73 -7.95
N GLN A 15 -11.85 32.10 -7.41
CA GLN A 15 -11.75 31.25 -6.24
C GLN A 15 -10.99 29.99 -6.70
N ALA A 16 -9.67 30.07 -6.70
CA ALA A 16 -8.83 28.88 -6.63
C ALA A 16 -9.10 28.24 -5.26
N GLN A 17 -10.13 27.40 -5.23
CA GLN A 17 -10.39 26.46 -4.17
C GLN A 17 -9.11 25.64 -4.01
N ASP A 18 -8.35 25.92 -2.97
CA ASP A 18 -7.24 25.09 -2.52
C ASP A 18 -7.87 23.77 -2.07
N ASN A 19 -8.12 22.87 -3.02
CA ASN A 19 -8.33 21.46 -2.75
C ASN A 19 -7.02 21.00 -2.12
N LEU A 20 -6.95 21.09 -0.79
CA LEU A 20 -5.97 20.37 0.01
C LEU A 20 -6.27 18.88 -0.17
N GLU A 21 -5.89 18.32 -1.32
CA GLU A 21 -5.85 16.87 -1.51
C GLU A 21 -4.88 16.36 -0.45
N GLU A 22 -5.45 15.64 0.53
CA GLU A 22 -4.70 14.89 1.54
C GLU A 22 -3.79 13.92 0.80
N VAL A 23 -2.49 14.02 1.07
CA VAL A 23 -1.50 13.15 0.43
C VAL A 23 -1.65 11.76 1.01
N GLN A 24 -2.00 10.79 0.16
CA GLN A 24 -2.05 9.38 0.53
C GLN A 24 -0.67 8.77 0.36
N LEU A 25 -0.09 8.30 1.47
CA LEU A 25 1.21 7.64 1.50
C LEU A 25 1.05 6.13 1.36
N LEU A 26 1.78 5.54 0.42
CA LEU A 26 2.02 4.12 0.29
C LEU A 26 3.32 3.78 1.02
N PHE A 27 3.38 2.59 1.64
CA PHE A 27 4.56 2.17 2.40
C PHE A 27 5.15 0.86 1.86
N VAL A 28 6.47 0.72 2.00
CA VAL A 28 7.19 -0.51 1.68
C VAL A 28 8.11 -0.88 2.83
N GLN A 29 7.98 -2.14 3.27
CA GLN A 29 8.81 -2.76 4.28
C GLN A 29 9.54 -3.95 3.67
N ASN A 30 10.84 -4.07 3.92
CA ASN A 30 11.67 -5.18 3.43
C ASN A 30 12.17 -6.02 4.59
N SER A 31 12.20 -7.33 4.42
CA SER A 31 12.71 -8.28 5.42
C SER A 31 13.45 -9.45 4.78
N ASP A 32 14.35 -10.04 5.57
CA ASP A 32 15.16 -11.19 5.17
C ASP A 32 14.34 -12.48 5.03
N ASP A 33 13.28 -12.63 5.83
CA ASP A 33 12.37 -13.78 5.77
C ASP A 33 10.96 -13.42 6.25
N VAL A 34 9.99 -14.31 6.04
CA VAL A 34 8.62 -14.20 6.55
C VAL A 34 8.09 -15.54 7.05
N VAL A 35 7.37 -15.48 8.18
CA VAL A 35 6.62 -16.60 8.73
C VAL A 35 5.14 -16.23 8.81
N LEU A 36 4.29 -17.05 8.19
CA LEU A 36 2.84 -16.93 8.23
C LEU A 36 2.25 -18.08 9.05
N GLU A 37 1.66 -17.78 10.20
CA GLU A 37 1.04 -18.78 11.06
C GLU A 37 -0.12 -18.22 11.87
N LYS A 38 -1.21 -18.99 11.99
CA LYS A 38 -2.32 -18.71 12.93
C LYS A 38 -2.84 -17.26 12.87
N GLY A 39 -3.03 -16.71 11.67
CA GLY A 39 -3.50 -15.33 11.49
C GLY A 39 -2.47 -14.26 11.84
N LYS A 40 -1.18 -14.61 11.85
CA LYS A 40 -0.06 -13.69 12.09
C LYS A 40 0.96 -13.77 10.98
N MET A 41 1.56 -12.63 10.68
CA MET A 41 2.74 -12.51 9.84
C MET A 41 3.89 -11.99 10.68
N THR A 42 5.02 -12.68 10.64
CA THR A 42 6.27 -12.21 11.23
C THR A 42 7.28 -11.97 10.12
N LEU A 43 7.62 -10.69 9.91
CA LEU A 43 8.73 -10.27 9.05
C LEU A 43 10.03 -10.37 9.85
N LYS A 44 10.90 -11.30 9.46
CA LYS A 44 12.16 -11.62 10.14
C LYS A 44 13.29 -10.78 9.58
N GLY A 45 14.11 -10.21 10.44
CA GLY A 45 15.19 -9.32 9.99
C GLY A 45 14.64 -8.12 9.23
N ILE A 46 13.62 -7.46 9.80
CA ILE A 46 13.02 -6.28 9.18
C ILE A 46 14.07 -5.18 9.02
N SER A 47 14.06 -4.52 7.87
CA SER A 47 14.83 -3.30 7.65
C SER A 47 14.52 -2.28 8.75
N PRO A 48 15.52 -1.61 9.34
CA PRO A 48 15.29 -0.54 10.31
C PRO A 48 14.59 0.68 9.69
N THR A 49 14.47 0.70 8.36
CA THR A 49 13.87 1.77 7.58
C THR A 49 12.63 1.28 6.84
N THR A 50 11.53 2.01 6.96
CA THR A 50 10.31 1.87 6.15
C THR A 50 10.31 2.97 5.08
N ILE A 51 10.10 2.59 3.82
CA ILE A 51 10.02 3.53 2.69
C ILE A 51 8.57 4.01 2.59
N PHE A 52 8.36 5.29 2.30
CA PHE A 52 7.05 5.82 1.96
C PHE A 52 7.10 6.65 0.67
N PHE A 53 6.00 6.68 -0.05
CA PHE A 53 5.86 7.51 -1.24
C PHE A 53 4.40 7.82 -1.55
N SER A 54 4.15 8.81 -2.40
CA SER A 54 2.81 9.13 -2.90
C SER A 54 2.81 9.27 -4.42
N ASP A 55 1.64 9.00 -5.00
CA ASP A 55 1.41 9.14 -6.44
C ASP A 55 1.14 10.60 -6.85
N ARG A 56 0.94 10.83 -8.16
CA ARG A 56 0.56 12.14 -8.70
C ARG A 56 -0.78 12.60 -8.10
N PRO A 57 -1.01 13.92 -7.93
CA PRO A 57 -0.18 15.04 -8.39
C PRO A 57 0.99 15.39 -7.47
N LYS A 58 0.88 15.13 -6.16
CA LYS A 58 1.93 15.43 -5.18
C LYS A 58 2.85 14.21 -5.01
N ARG A 59 3.93 14.16 -5.77
CA ARG A 59 4.94 13.10 -5.65
C ARG A 59 5.86 13.37 -4.47
N ILE A 60 5.70 12.58 -3.42
CA ILE A 60 6.59 12.54 -2.26
C ILE A 60 7.25 11.16 -2.27
N ALA A 61 8.53 11.09 -1.92
CA ALA A 61 9.22 9.84 -1.67
C ALA A 61 10.22 10.08 -0.55
N GLY A 62 10.30 9.14 0.39
CA GLY A 62 11.13 9.27 1.55
C GLY A 62 11.19 7.97 2.33
N HIS A 63 11.68 8.09 3.55
CA HIS A 63 11.80 6.97 4.46
C HIS A 63 11.67 7.46 5.90
N MET A 64 11.27 6.56 6.78
CA MET A 64 11.17 6.76 8.22
C MET A 64 11.74 5.55 8.95
N ALA A 65 12.02 5.69 10.25
CA ALA A 65 12.39 4.52 11.04
C ALA A 65 11.20 3.54 11.12
N THR A 66 11.46 2.25 10.97
CA THR A 66 10.41 1.22 11.12
C THR A 66 9.79 1.25 12.52
N GLU A 67 10.57 1.61 13.55
CA GLU A 67 10.05 1.83 14.90
C GLU A 67 9.06 3.00 14.94
N GLU A 68 9.39 4.12 14.30
CA GLU A 68 8.53 5.30 14.19
C GLU A 68 7.22 4.95 13.45
N PHE A 69 7.29 4.17 12.37
CA PHE A 69 6.10 3.68 11.67
C PHE A 69 5.15 2.91 12.61
N VAL A 70 5.70 2.06 13.49
CA VAL A 70 4.90 1.29 14.46
C VAL A 70 4.30 2.19 15.54
N VAL A 71 5.01 3.24 15.96
CA VAL A 71 4.50 4.25 16.90
C VAL A 71 3.34 5.03 16.26
N ASP A 72 3.56 5.59 15.07
CA ASP A 72 2.57 6.37 14.32
C ASP A 72 1.30 5.55 14.04
N TRP A 73 1.47 4.27 13.67
CA TRP A 73 0.34 3.35 13.55
C TRP A 73 -0.49 3.32 14.83
N LYS A 74 0.13 3.09 15.99
CA LYS A 74 -0.57 2.91 17.27
C LYS A 74 -1.22 4.19 17.79
N GLU A 75 -0.61 5.34 17.53
CA GLU A 75 -1.16 6.62 17.98
C GLU A 75 -2.46 6.98 17.24
N GLY A 76 -2.71 6.38 16.07
CA GLY A 76 -3.99 6.50 15.38
C GLY A 76 -4.31 7.95 14.98
N LYS A 77 -3.30 8.74 14.59
CA LYS A 77 -3.47 10.17 14.31
C LYS A 77 -4.13 10.40 12.95
N GLY A 78 -5.16 11.23 12.92
CA GLY A 78 -5.82 11.70 11.69
C GLY A 78 -7.12 10.97 11.37
N LYS A 79 -7.82 11.44 10.33
CA LYS A 79 -8.97 10.72 9.75
C LYS A 79 -8.44 9.55 8.93
N ASN A 80 -9.08 8.38 9.03
CA ASN A 80 -8.64 7.13 8.38
C ASN A 80 -7.31 6.60 8.92
N SER A 81 -7.15 6.60 10.25
CA SER A 81 -6.00 5.98 10.90
C SER A 81 -5.99 4.47 10.63
N PHE A 82 -4.81 3.84 10.58
CA PHE A 82 -4.71 2.38 10.38
C PHE A 82 -5.25 1.55 11.56
N VAL A 83 -5.52 2.18 12.71
CA VAL A 83 -6.19 1.53 13.84
C VAL A 83 -7.68 1.40 13.56
N ASP A 84 -8.28 2.46 13.00
CA ASP A 84 -9.71 2.55 12.73
C ASP A 84 -10.10 1.95 11.38
N ASP A 85 -9.25 2.12 10.36
CA ASP A 85 -9.41 1.61 9.00
C ASP A 85 -8.14 0.83 8.58
N PRO A 86 -8.05 -0.47 8.93
CA PRO A 86 -6.89 -1.31 8.65
C PRO A 86 -6.55 -1.35 7.15
N PRO A 87 -5.27 -1.16 6.76
CA PRO A 87 -4.90 -1.11 5.36
C PRO A 87 -4.85 -2.50 4.73
N ASN A 88 -5.10 -2.52 3.42
CA ASN A 88 -4.74 -3.65 2.58
C ASN A 88 -3.23 -3.65 2.33
N SER A 89 -2.70 -4.84 2.06
CA SER A 89 -1.30 -5.02 1.74
C SER A 89 -1.09 -6.15 0.74
N THR A 90 0.04 -6.08 0.04
CA THR A 90 0.55 -7.18 -0.77
C THR A 90 1.93 -7.57 -0.26
N LEU A 91 2.06 -8.80 0.22
CA LEU A 91 3.34 -9.42 0.55
C LEU A 91 3.89 -10.12 -0.69
N SER A 92 5.04 -9.68 -1.18
CA SER A 92 5.78 -10.32 -2.28
C SER A 92 6.97 -11.08 -1.70
N ILE A 93 6.90 -12.41 -1.72
CA ILE A 93 7.93 -13.33 -1.21
C ILE A 93 8.79 -13.82 -2.38
N PHE A 94 10.09 -13.61 -2.29
CA PHE A 94 11.07 -14.10 -3.25
C PHE A 94 11.47 -15.53 -2.89
N GLY A 95 10.59 -16.48 -3.22
CA GLY A 95 10.86 -17.91 -3.07
C GLY A 95 11.96 -18.40 -4.01
N LYS A 96 12.41 -19.64 -3.79
CA LYS A 96 13.55 -20.22 -4.53
C LYS A 96 13.30 -20.34 -6.04
N ASP A 97 12.09 -20.74 -6.43
CA ASP A 97 11.73 -21.04 -7.82
C ASP A 97 10.69 -20.07 -8.39
N GLU A 98 9.97 -19.36 -7.52
CA GLU A 98 8.95 -18.38 -7.91
C GLU A 98 8.76 -17.26 -6.90
N ILE A 99 8.17 -16.17 -7.37
CA ILE A 99 7.72 -15.06 -6.53
C ILE A 99 6.26 -15.30 -6.18
N VAL A 100 5.96 -15.31 -4.88
CA VAL A 100 4.61 -15.50 -4.34
C VAL A 100 4.08 -14.16 -3.84
N ASP A 101 2.98 -13.70 -4.44
CA ASP A 101 2.23 -12.52 -3.98
C ASP A 101 1.01 -12.96 -3.16
N ILE A 102 0.87 -12.44 -1.94
CA ILE A 102 -0.25 -12.69 -1.02
C ILE A 102 -0.89 -11.35 -0.64
N VAL A 103 -2.20 -11.23 -0.84
CA VAL A 103 -2.97 -10.02 -0.46
C VAL A 103 -3.62 -10.24 0.90
N MET A 104 -3.44 -9.28 1.82
CA MET A 104 -3.95 -9.37 3.19
C MET A 104 -4.25 -8.00 3.80
N GLU A 105 -5.17 -7.97 4.75
CA GLU A 105 -5.40 -6.83 5.64
C GLU A 105 -4.44 -6.92 6.85
N LEU A 106 -3.85 -5.80 7.26
CA LEU A 106 -2.86 -5.75 8.35
C LEU A 106 -3.41 -5.07 9.61
N LYS A 107 -3.09 -5.63 10.79
CA LYS A 107 -3.47 -5.08 12.09
C LYS A 107 -2.35 -5.19 13.11
N ASN A 108 -2.40 -4.31 14.11
CA ASN A 108 -1.63 -4.43 15.36
C ASN A 108 -0.12 -4.69 15.17
N PRO A 109 0.63 -3.84 14.46
CA PRO A 109 2.07 -4.03 14.32
C PRO A 109 2.77 -4.02 15.68
N ARG A 110 3.69 -4.96 15.87
CA ARG A 110 4.55 -5.06 17.06
C ARG A 110 5.97 -5.38 16.65
N LEU A 111 6.89 -4.46 16.91
CA LEU A 111 8.33 -4.69 16.76
C LEU A 111 8.85 -5.45 18.00
N LYS A 112 9.60 -6.53 17.78
CA LYS A 112 10.28 -7.34 18.81
C LYS A 112 11.71 -7.62 18.37
N GLY A 113 12.66 -6.85 18.87
CA GLY A 113 14.03 -6.90 18.34
C GLY A 113 14.01 -6.55 16.85
N ASN A 114 14.51 -7.43 16.00
CA ASN A 114 14.53 -7.26 14.55
C ASN A 114 13.36 -7.94 13.83
N ASP A 115 12.33 -8.35 14.56
CA ASP A 115 11.13 -8.97 13.98
C ASP A 115 9.94 -8.02 14.07
N LEU A 116 9.24 -7.81 12.96
CA LEU A 116 7.99 -7.05 12.92
C LEU A 116 6.80 -7.99 12.73
N ILE A 117 5.88 -7.97 13.69
CA ILE A 117 4.75 -8.91 13.76
C ILE A 117 3.44 -8.17 13.53
N TYR A 118 2.67 -8.60 12.53
CA TYR A 118 1.29 -8.17 12.26
C TYR A 118 0.29 -9.27 12.60
N ASP A 119 -0.90 -8.88 13.03
CA ASP A 119 -2.09 -9.71 12.88
C ASP A 119 -2.60 -9.52 11.44
N ILE A 120 -3.02 -10.59 10.79
CA ILE A 120 -3.37 -10.56 9.37
C ILE A 120 -4.70 -11.26 9.09
N SER A 121 -5.41 -10.77 8.08
CA SER A 121 -6.52 -11.47 7.43
C SER A 121 -6.22 -11.61 5.95
N VAL A 122 -5.97 -12.84 5.48
CA VAL A 122 -5.65 -13.09 4.07
C VAL A 122 -6.91 -12.94 3.23
N LEU A 123 -6.83 -12.17 2.13
CA LEU A 123 -7.97 -11.81 1.30
C LEU A 123 -8.11 -12.68 0.03
N GLU A 124 -7.03 -13.33 -0.40
CA GLU A 124 -7.06 -14.34 -1.47
C GLU A 124 -6.90 -15.75 -0.86
N GLU A 125 -7.67 -16.74 -1.30
CA GLU A 125 -7.49 -18.13 -0.84
C GLU A 125 -6.49 -18.88 -1.74
N ASP A 126 -5.85 -19.93 -1.20
CA ASP A 126 -4.82 -20.78 -1.83
C ASP A 126 -3.49 -20.09 -2.21
N HIS A 127 -2.52 -20.19 -1.28
CA HIS A 127 -1.12 -19.85 -1.54
C HIS A 127 -0.21 -20.98 -1.04
N PRO A 128 0.85 -21.34 -1.78
CA PRO A 128 1.86 -22.24 -1.25
C PRO A 128 2.52 -21.57 -0.04
N ILE A 129 2.59 -22.28 1.09
CA ILE A 129 3.35 -21.80 2.25
C ILE A 129 4.81 -21.69 1.82
N THR A 130 5.28 -20.46 1.68
CA THR A 130 6.61 -20.12 1.20
C THR A 130 7.24 -19.14 2.17
N SER A 131 8.54 -19.28 2.39
CA SER A 131 9.38 -18.35 3.13
C SER A 131 10.51 -17.86 2.22
N GLY A 132 11.17 -16.78 2.62
CA GLY A 132 12.26 -16.15 1.91
C GLY A 132 12.22 -14.62 2.06
N PRO A 133 13.24 -13.94 1.51
CA PRO A 133 13.28 -12.49 1.46
C PRO A 133 11.98 -11.94 0.88
N CYS A 134 11.49 -10.83 1.40
CA CYS A 134 10.20 -10.31 0.97
C CYS A 134 10.11 -8.79 1.07
N SER A 135 9.16 -8.26 0.31
CA SER A 135 8.73 -6.86 0.36
C SER A 135 7.23 -6.82 0.64
N LEU A 136 6.85 -6.09 1.67
CA LEU A 136 5.47 -5.82 2.04
C LEU A 136 5.08 -4.42 1.56
N PHE A 137 4.12 -4.36 0.65
CA PHE A 137 3.54 -3.12 0.14
C PHE A 137 2.24 -2.84 0.92
N ILE A 138 2.13 -1.68 1.56
CA ILE A 138 0.99 -1.29 2.40
C ILE A 138 0.29 -0.10 1.76
N ASP A 139 -1.02 -0.25 1.54
CA ASP A 139 -1.88 0.75 0.92
C ASP A 139 -3.01 1.15 1.90
N PRO A 140 -3.06 2.43 2.35
CA PRO A 140 -4.17 2.96 3.13
C PRO A 140 -5.53 2.81 2.46
N VAL A 141 -5.55 2.70 1.13
CA VAL A 141 -6.76 2.72 0.34
C VAL A 141 -7.23 1.29 0.12
N GLY A 142 -8.14 0.84 0.98
CA GLY A 142 -8.97 -0.34 0.75
C GLY A 142 -9.97 -0.15 -0.40
N ARG A 143 -9.58 0.33 -1.59
CA ARG A 143 -10.49 0.41 -2.75
C ARG A 143 -10.66 -0.99 -3.33
N PRO A 144 -11.87 -1.59 -3.29
CA PRO A 144 -12.13 -2.87 -3.94
C PRO A 144 -12.07 -2.76 -5.48
N LEU A 145 -12.00 -1.54 -6.04
CA LEU A 145 -12.02 -1.25 -7.46
C LEU A 145 -11.26 0.06 -7.76
N SER A 146 -9.92 0.04 -7.81
CA SER A 146 -9.20 1.02 -8.62
C SER A 146 -9.08 0.47 -10.05
N PRO A 147 -9.68 1.09 -11.08
CA PRO A 147 -9.65 0.56 -12.45
C PRO A 147 -8.28 0.62 -13.14
N THR A 148 -7.21 0.96 -12.43
CA THR A 148 -5.91 1.30 -13.03
C THR A 148 -4.70 0.73 -12.30
N SER A 149 -4.84 -0.35 -11.54
CA SER A 149 -3.69 -1.25 -11.38
C SER A 149 -3.61 -2.15 -12.61
N VAL A 150 -3.00 -1.63 -13.68
CA VAL A 150 -2.57 -2.44 -14.84
C VAL A 150 -1.72 -3.63 -14.37
N ALA A 151 -0.99 -3.48 -13.26
CA ALA A 151 -0.29 -4.58 -12.59
C ALA A 151 -1.24 -5.64 -12.00
N GLY A 152 -2.33 -5.25 -11.34
CA GLY A 152 -3.33 -6.17 -10.79
C GLY A 152 -4.10 -6.94 -11.87
N VAL A 153 -4.45 -6.28 -12.98
CA VAL A 153 -5.09 -6.93 -14.14
C VAL A 153 -4.13 -7.89 -14.84
N HIS A 154 -2.87 -7.49 -15.06
CA HIS A 154 -1.87 -8.37 -15.70
C HIS A 154 -1.48 -9.59 -14.84
N ARG A 155 -1.49 -9.47 -13.50
CA ARG A 155 -1.27 -10.62 -12.58
C ARG A 155 -2.35 -11.69 -12.73
N ARG A 156 -3.63 -11.28 -12.84
CA ARG A 156 -4.76 -12.22 -13.10
C ARG A 156 -4.63 -12.95 -14.44
N HIS A 157 -4.18 -12.26 -15.48
CA HIS A 157 -3.99 -12.87 -16.81
C HIS A 157 -2.77 -13.81 -16.86
N ARG A 158 -1.64 -13.47 -16.23
CA ARG A 158 -0.46 -14.36 -16.18
C ARG A 158 -0.73 -15.66 -15.42
N ARG A 159 -1.45 -15.61 -14.28
CA ARG A 159 -1.79 -16.82 -13.50
C ARG A 159 -2.71 -17.79 -14.26
N ARG A 160 -3.70 -17.28 -15.02
CA ARG A 160 -4.56 -18.14 -15.87
C ARG A 160 -3.82 -18.77 -17.05
N ALA A 161 -2.80 -18.11 -17.60
CA ALA A 161 -2.01 -18.65 -18.71
C ALA A 161 -1.09 -19.80 -18.28
N ARG A 162 -0.45 -19.72 -17.11
CA ARG A 162 0.42 -20.78 -16.57
C ARG A 162 -0.34 -22.08 -16.27
N ARG A 163 -1.51 -22.00 -15.60
CA ARG A 163 -2.33 -23.19 -15.29
C ARG A 163 -2.79 -23.96 -16.54
N ARG A 164 -2.92 -23.31 -17.70
CA ARG A 164 -3.29 -24.01 -18.96
C ARG A 164 -2.13 -24.76 -19.61
N HIS A 165 -0.88 -24.44 -19.28
CA HIS A 165 0.30 -25.10 -19.83
C HIS A 165 0.73 -26.35 -19.04
N GLU A 166 0.44 -26.40 -17.74
CA GLU A 166 0.79 -27.55 -16.89
C GLU A 166 -0.17 -28.74 -17.02
N VAL A 167 -1.41 -28.52 -17.51
CA VAL A 167 -2.42 -29.58 -17.65
C VAL A 167 -2.27 -30.38 -18.97
N ILE A 168 -1.31 -30.02 -19.84
CA ILE A 168 -1.12 -30.64 -21.17
C ILE A 168 0.26 -31.33 -21.29
N ARG A 169 0.80 -31.91 -20.22
CA ARG A 169 2.00 -32.77 -20.31
C ARG A 169 1.84 -34.05 -19.51
#